data_AF-A0AAV3ZE74-F1
#
_entry.id   AF-A0AAV3ZE74-F1
#
_cell.length_a   1.000
_cell.length_b   1.000
_cell.length_c   1.000
_cell.angle_alpha   90.00
_cell.angle_beta   90.00
_cell.angle_gamma   90.00
#
_symmetry.space_group_name_H-M   'P 1'
#
loop_
_entity.id
_entity.type
_entity.pdbx_description
1 polymer ?
#
loop_
_entity_poly.entity_id
_entity_poly.type
_entity_poly.pdbx_seq_one_letter_code
_entity_poly.pdbx_strand_id
1 'polypeptide(L)'
;MASAVDDEDSLDQPTNDVVPSFSFSGCGFLGVYHIGVAACLREHTDVVSRREIRFAGASAGALVATTLLCDIDFGEMTRMFLEIAKIVRDKEPVDLAVMLRDVMYHYLPDDAHKRLSNRLYISMTILQGLECGLVTDFQSKEHLIDVLNTAVVMMLLKGPQLNVRCAFGHRRRV
;
A
#
# COMPACT_ATOMS: atom_id res chain seq x y z
N MET A 1 -8.55 29.57 -49.32
CA MET A 1 -8.39 30.35 -48.07
C MET A 1 -9.07 29.54 -46.98
N ALA A 2 -8.31 28.65 -46.37
CA ALA A 2 -8.79 27.73 -45.35
C ALA A 2 -8.60 28.40 -43.99
N SER A 3 -9.65 28.41 -43.17
CA SER A 3 -9.51 28.53 -41.72
C SER A 3 -10.41 27.47 -41.11
N ALA A 4 -9.84 26.28 -40.90
CA ALA A 4 -10.35 25.34 -39.93
C ALA A 4 -10.17 25.99 -38.55
N VAL A 5 -11.25 26.01 -37.77
CA VAL A 5 -11.21 26.31 -36.35
C VAL A 5 -10.69 25.02 -35.72
N ASP A 6 -9.42 25.01 -35.35
CA ASP A 6 -8.84 23.94 -34.54
C ASP A 6 -9.37 24.12 -33.11
N ASP A 7 -10.36 23.30 -32.76
CA ASP A 7 -10.71 22.98 -31.37
C ASP A 7 -9.53 22.19 -30.76
N GLU A 8 -8.46 22.88 -30.37
CA GLU A 8 -7.41 22.30 -29.52
C GLU A 8 -7.94 22.12 -28.10
N ASP A 9 -8.41 20.90 -27.85
CA ASP A 9 -8.12 20.05 -26.69
C ASP A 9 -7.52 20.78 -25.48
N SER A 10 -8.40 21.40 -24.68
CA SER A 10 -8.06 21.95 -23.37
C SER A 10 -7.83 20.80 -22.37
N LEU A 11 -6.74 20.07 -22.53
CA LEU A 11 -6.25 19.14 -21.52
C LEU A 11 -5.82 19.95 -20.30
N ASP A 12 -6.47 19.65 -19.16
CA ASP A 12 -6.25 20.14 -17.81
C ASP A 12 -4.87 20.78 -17.59
N GLN A 13 -4.83 22.12 -17.53
CA GLN A 13 -3.69 22.80 -16.92
C GLN A 13 -3.61 22.35 -15.45
N PRO A 14 -2.45 21.88 -14.95
CA PRO A 14 -2.33 21.45 -13.57
C PRO A 14 -2.62 22.63 -12.66
N THR A 15 -3.75 22.56 -11.96
CA THR A 15 -4.06 23.52 -10.90
C THR A 15 -3.04 23.28 -9.79
N ASN A 16 -2.21 24.28 -9.51
CA ASN A 16 -1.11 24.21 -8.53
C ASN A 16 -1.56 23.92 -7.08
N ASP A 17 -2.86 23.73 -6.85
CA ASP A 17 -3.47 23.54 -5.52
C ASP A 17 -3.94 22.10 -5.25
N VAL A 18 -3.90 21.19 -6.24
CA VAL A 18 -4.31 19.78 -6.03
C VAL A 18 -3.11 18.92 -5.67
N VAL A 19 -3.05 18.48 -4.41
CA VAL A 19 -2.06 17.49 -3.97
C VAL A 19 -2.52 16.10 -4.41
N PRO A 20 -1.76 15.39 -5.28
CA PRO A 20 -2.15 14.08 -5.77
C PRO A 20 -2.09 13.02 -4.67
N SER A 21 -2.82 11.92 -4.86
CA SER A 21 -2.69 10.71 -4.04
C SER A 21 -2.61 9.47 -4.93
N PHE A 22 -1.88 8.45 -4.46
CA PHE A 22 -1.67 7.20 -5.18
C PHE A 22 -2.29 6.03 -4.40
N SER A 23 -2.88 5.07 -5.10
CA SER A 23 -3.48 3.90 -4.47
C SER A 23 -3.03 2.61 -5.16
N PHE A 24 -2.51 1.68 -4.37
CA PHE A 24 -2.12 0.34 -4.81
C PHE A 24 -3.14 -0.67 -4.32
N SER A 25 -3.89 -1.27 -5.24
CA SER A 25 -4.90 -2.28 -4.93
C SER A 25 -4.30 -3.59 -4.43
N GLY A 26 -5.09 -4.34 -3.67
CA GLY A 26 -4.76 -5.72 -3.31
C GLY A 26 -4.83 -6.63 -4.53
N CYS A 27 -3.75 -7.37 -4.80
CA CYS A 27 -3.63 -8.22 -5.99
C CYS A 27 -2.86 -9.54 -5.74
N GLY A 28 -2.60 -9.89 -4.49
CA GLY A 28 -1.84 -11.08 -4.12
C GLY A 28 -0.47 -11.11 -4.80
N PHE A 29 -0.16 -12.21 -5.51
CA PHE A 29 1.13 -12.40 -6.19
C PHE A 29 1.32 -11.54 -7.45
N LEU A 30 0.26 -10.92 -7.98
CA LEU A 30 0.40 -9.92 -9.04
C LEU A 30 0.99 -8.59 -8.51
N GLY A 31 1.35 -8.54 -7.21
CA GLY A 31 2.10 -7.44 -6.60
C GLY A 31 3.39 -7.08 -7.34
N VAL A 32 3.99 -8.02 -8.07
CA VAL A 32 5.15 -7.76 -8.96
C VAL A 32 4.84 -6.71 -10.04
N TYR A 33 3.60 -6.63 -10.52
CA TYR A 33 3.19 -5.57 -11.45
C TYR A 33 3.21 -4.21 -10.75
N HIS A 34 2.66 -4.14 -9.54
CA HIS A 34 2.66 -2.91 -8.73
C HIS A 34 4.08 -2.48 -8.35
N ILE A 35 5.03 -3.42 -8.15
CA ILE A 35 6.45 -3.10 -7.96
C ILE A 35 6.99 -2.37 -9.20
N GLY A 36 6.71 -2.87 -10.41
CA GLY A 36 7.12 -2.19 -11.65
C GLY A 36 6.56 -0.78 -11.76
N VAL A 37 5.28 -0.59 -11.41
CA VAL A 37 4.65 0.75 -11.37
C VAL A 37 5.32 1.65 -10.33
N ALA A 38 5.59 1.15 -9.13
CA ALA A 38 6.27 1.90 -8.08
C ALA A 38 7.71 2.27 -8.46
N ALA A 39 8.42 1.38 -9.15
CA ALA A 39 9.77 1.65 -9.66
C ALA A 39 9.75 2.79 -10.68
N CYS A 40 8.84 2.74 -11.66
CA CYS A 40 8.65 3.80 -12.64
C CYS A 40 8.30 5.13 -11.95
N LEU A 41 7.41 5.10 -10.95
CA LEU A 41 7.01 6.28 -10.19
C LEU A 41 8.20 6.90 -9.44
N ARG A 42 9.04 6.07 -8.79
CA ARG A 42 10.25 6.55 -8.09
C ARG A 42 11.28 7.15 -9.05
N GLU A 43 11.41 6.58 -10.24
CA GLU A 43 12.42 7.00 -11.22
C GLU A 43 12.05 8.31 -11.93
N HIS A 44 10.77 8.51 -12.24
CA HIS A 44 10.31 9.61 -13.09
C HIS A 44 9.68 10.78 -12.32
N THR A 45 9.54 10.67 -10.99
CA THR A 45 8.88 11.70 -10.18
C THR A 45 9.53 11.88 -8.80
N ASP A 46 9.25 13.01 -8.16
CA ASP A 46 9.73 13.35 -6.81
C ASP A 46 8.72 12.96 -5.70
N VAL A 47 7.75 12.09 -5.99
CA VAL A 47 6.63 11.80 -5.08
C VAL A 47 7.07 11.22 -3.75
N VAL A 48 8.22 10.54 -3.72
CA VAL A 48 8.78 9.94 -2.49
C VAL A 48 9.35 11.02 -1.55
N SER A 49 9.90 12.11 -2.08
CA SER A 49 10.35 13.26 -1.27
C SER A 49 9.22 14.16 -0.80
N ARG A 50 8.10 14.20 -1.53
CA ARG A 50 6.93 15.02 -1.21
C ARG A 50 6.09 14.40 -0.10
N ARG A 51 6.16 14.96 1.10
CA ARG A 51 5.51 14.45 2.33
C ARG A 51 4.00 14.67 2.34
N GLU A 52 3.52 15.66 1.60
CA GLU A 52 2.11 16.00 1.46
C GLU A 52 1.33 14.98 0.59
N ILE A 53 2.04 14.25 -0.28
CA ILE A 53 1.45 13.20 -1.13
C ILE A 53 1.17 11.97 -0.28
N ARG A 54 -0.08 11.51 -0.38
CA ARG A 54 -0.60 10.37 0.38
C ARG A 54 -0.67 9.13 -0.51
N PHE A 55 -0.43 7.99 0.11
CA PHE A 55 -0.48 6.69 -0.51
C PHE A 55 -1.51 5.82 0.20
N ALA A 56 -2.29 5.07 -0.56
CA ALA A 56 -3.19 4.06 -0.04
C ALA A 56 -2.77 2.68 -0.53
N GLY A 57 -3.01 1.66 0.28
CA GLY A 57 -2.66 0.29 -0.06
C GLY A 57 -3.57 -0.72 0.61
N ALA A 58 -3.80 -1.85 -0.05
CA ALA A 58 -4.48 -3.02 0.53
C ALA A 58 -3.67 -4.27 0.23
N SER A 59 -3.51 -5.17 1.21
CA SER A 59 -2.78 -6.44 1.04
C SER A 59 -1.41 -6.22 0.35
N ALA A 60 -1.12 -6.95 -0.74
CA ALA A 60 0.08 -6.77 -1.55
C ALA A 60 0.36 -5.32 -1.96
N GLY A 61 -0.67 -4.52 -2.24
CA GLY A 61 -0.50 -3.10 -2.57
C GLY A 61 0.00 -2.26 -1.39
N ALA A 62 -0.36 -2.62 -0.15
CA ALA A 62 0.19 -1.97 1.04
C ALA A 62 1.68 -2.27 1.22
N LEU A 63 2.11 -3.51 0.91
CA LEU A 63 3.53 -3.87 0.89
C LEU A 63 4.28 -3.05 -0.16
N VAL A 64 3.75 -2.94 -1.38
CA VAL A 64 4.39 -2.15 -2.45
C VAL A 64 4.49 -0.66 -2.10
N ALA A 65 3.40 -0.07 -1.58
CA ALA A 65 3.44 1.32 -1.13
C ALA A 65 4.47 1.52 -0.01
N THR A 66 4.59 0.55 0.90
CA THR A 66 5.61 0.56 1.95
C THR A 66 7.02 0.49 1.36
N THR A 67 7.28 -0.41 0.41
CA THR A 67 8.56 -0.52 -0.30
C THR A 67 8.98 0.80 -0.93
N LEU A 68 8.06 1.44 -1.65
CA LEU A 68 8.31 2.72 -2.31
C LEU A 68 8.66 3.82 -1.31
N LEU A 69 7.91 3.93 -0.22
CA LEU A 69 8.04 5.03 0.75
C LEU A 69 9.21 4.84 1.74
N CYS A 70 9.62 3.60 1.97
CA CYS A 70 10.77 3.26 2.81
C CYS A 70 12.08 3.12 2.03
N ASP A 71 12.04 3.26 0.71
CA ASP A 71 13.18 3.08 -0.20
C ASP A 71 13.84 1.70 -0.09
N ILE A 72 12.99 0.66 -0.01
CA ILE A 72 13.44 -0.74 -0.03
C ILE A 72 13.78 -1.13 -1.48
N ASP A 73 14.73 -2.05 -1.67
CA ASP A 73 15.06 -2.55 -2.99
C ASP A 73 13.87 -3.28 -3.64
N PHE A 74 13.49 -2.84 -4.84
CA PHE A 74 12.39 -3.44 -5.58
C PHE A 74 12.70 -4.86 -6.04
N GLY A 75 13.98 -5.19 -6.27
CA GLY A 75 14.42 -6.53 -6.62
C GLY A 75 14.23 -7.51 -5.47
N GLU A 76 14.62 -7.13 -4.24
CA GLU A 76 14.39 -7.90 -3.01
C GLU A 76 12.90 -8.18 -2.79
N MET A 77 12.07 -7.15 -2.93
CA MET A 77 10.61 -7.32 -2.81
C MET A 77 10.03 -8.21 -3.90
N THR A 78 10.52 -8.09 -5.14
CA THR A 78 10.10 -8.98 -6.24
C THR A 78 10.45 -10.43 -5.94
N ARG A 79 11.67 -10.70 -5.45
CA ARG A 79 12.10 -12.04 -5.04
C ARG A 79 11.20 -12.60 -3.94
N MET A 80 10.88 -11.80 -2.91
CA MET A 80 9.96 -12.19 -1.85
C MET A 80 8.59 -12.60 -2.40
N PHE A 81 7.97 -11.80 -3.27
CA PHE A 81 6.67 -12.15 -3.87
C PHE A 81 6.72 -13.48 -4.64
N LEU A 82 7.79 -13.70 -5.42
CA LEU A 82 7.96 -14.91 -6.21
C LEU A 82 8.23 -16.15 -5.34
N GLU A 83 8.99 -16.00 -4.27
CA GLU A 83 9.28 -17.07 -3.30
C GLU A 83 8.00 -17.49 -2.57
N ILE A 84 7.24 -16.54 -2.03
CA ILE A 84 5.95 -16.84 -1.39
C ILE A 84 4.99 -17.48 -2.40
N ALA A 85 4.93 -16.96 -3.64
CA ALA A 85 4.08 -17.55 -4.69
C ALA A 85 4.46 -19.00 -4.99
N LYS A 86 5.76 -19.33 -4.97
CA LYS A 86 6.24 -20.69 -5.16
C LYS A 86 5.82 -21.59 -4.00
N ILE A 87 6.06 -21.18 -2.77
CA ILE A 87 5.72 -21.93 -1.56
C ILE A 87 4.21 -22.22 -1.49
N VAL A 88 3.38 -21.21 -1.78
CA VAL A 88 1.92 -21.36 -1.80
C VAL A 88 1.46 -22.28 -2.93
N ARG A 89 2.06 -22.18 -4.12
CA ARG A 89 1.77 -23.07 -5.26
C ARG A 89 2.15 -24.52 -4.97
N ASP A 90 3.29 -24.73 -4.34
CA ASP A 90 3.85 -26.04 -4.03
C ASP A 90 3.20 -26.65 -2.77
N LYS A 91 2.26 -25.92 -2.14
CA LYS A 91 1.48 -26.31 -0.94
C LYS A 91 2.37 -26.71 0.23
N GLU A 92 3.53 -26.08 0.33
CA GLU A 92 4.42 -26.30 1.46
C GLU A 92 3.73 -25.83 2.76
N PRO A 93 3.81 -26.60 3.84
CA PRO A 93 3.19 -26.25 5.12
C PRO A 93 4.02 -25.15 5.80
N VAL A 94 3.81 -23.91 5.36
CA VAL A 94 4.44 -22.72 5.94
C VAL A 94 3.43 -21.87 6.69
N ASP A 95 3.87 -21.25 7.78
CA ASP A 95 3.13 -20.16 8.39
C ASP A 95 3.49 -18.86 7.66
N LEU A 96 2.60 -18.45 6.75
CA LEU A 96 2.80 -17.25 5.94
C LEU A 96 2.89 -15.98 6.82
N ALA A 97 2.19 -15.95 7.95
CA ALA A 97 2.20 -14.79 8.84
C ALA A 97 3.56 -14.63 9.53
N VAL A 98 4.18 -15.74 9.94
CA VAL A 98 5.53 -15.74 10.54
C VAL A 98 6.56 -15.34 9.49
N MET A 99 6.52 -15.96 8.31
CA MET A 99 7.45 -15.67 7.22
C MET A 99 7.39 -14.19 6.79
N LEU A 100 6.18 -13.65 6.56
CA LEU A 100 6.00 -12.24 6.21
C LEU A 100 6.52 -11.31 7.29
N ARG A 101 6.26 -11.64 8.57
CA ARG A 101 6.75 -10.88 9.71
C ARG A 101 8.28 -10.80 9.69
N ASP A 102 8.97 -11.94 9.59
CA ASP A 102 10.43 -12.01 9.60
C ASP A 102 11.04 -11.20 8.45
N VAL A 103 10.48 -11.35 7.25
CA VAL A 103 10.91 -10.60 6.07
C VAL A 103 10.74 -9.09 6.27
N MET A 104 9.59 -8.64 6.78
CA MET A 104 9.36 -7.23 7.04
C MET A 104 10.27 -6.67 8.14
N TYR A 105 10.59 -7.43 9.19
CA TYR A 105 11.56 -7.00 10.20
C TYR A 105 12.95 -6.77 9.61
N HIS A 106 13.35 -7.64 8.67
CA HIS A 106 14.65 -7.58 8.02
C HIS A 106 14.78 -6.36 7.09
N TYR A 107 13.77 -6.09 6.25
CA TYR A 107 13.87 -5.05 5.23
C TYR A 107 13.38 -3.66 5.68
N LEU A 108 12.49 -3.57 6.67
CA LEU A 108 11.99 -2.26 7.10
C LEU A 108 13.05 -1.51 7.92
N PRO A 109 13.30 -0.22 7.62
CA PRO A 109 14.12 0.61 8.49
C PRO A 109 13.46 0.80 9.86
N ASP A 110 14.25 1.03 10.90
CA ASP A 110 13.73 1.14 12.29
C ASP A 110 12.74 2.30 12.48
N ASP A 111 12.87 3.36 11.68
CA ASP A 111 11.97 4.51 11.67
C ASP A 111 10.81 4.40 10.67
N ALA A 112 10.59 3.23 10.05
CA ALA A 112 9.54 3.03 9.03
C ALA A 112 8.16 3.52 9.49
N HIS A 113 7.75 3.17 10.72
CA HIS A 113 6.49 3.62 11.31
C HIS A 113 6.35 5.15 11.31
N LYS A 114 7.43 5.89 11.61
CA LYS A 114 7.44 7.36 11.57
C LYS A 114 7.39 7.90 10.15
N ARG A 115 8.04 7.21 9.19
CA ARG A 115 8.04 7.62 7.78
C ARG A 115 6.64 7.50 7.15
N LEU A 116 5.88 6.49 7.57
CA LEU A 116 4.61 6.10 6.98
C LEU A 116 3.39 6.68 7.70
N SER A 117 3.48 7.02 8.98
CA SER A 117 2.37 7.62 9.73
C SER A 117 1.86 8.89 9.04
N ASN A 118 0.54 8.97 8.86
CA ASN A 118 -0.21 10.01 8.14
C ASN A 118 0.15 10.17 6.65
N ARG A 119 0.91 9.24 6.10
CA ARG A 119 1.33 9.22 4.70
C ARG A 119 0.85 7.97 3.97
N LEU A 120 0.88 6.82 4.63
CA LEU A 120 0.36 5.55 4.14
C LEU A 120 -0.98 5.23 4.81
N TYR A 121 -1.96 4.85 4.00
CA TYR A 121 -3.31 4.49 4.39
C TYR A 121 -3.54 3.03 4.04
N ILE A 122 -3.60 2.16 5.04
CA ILE A 122 -3.78 0.72 4.84
C ILE A 122 -5.25 0.37 4.99
N SER A 123 -5.86 -0.10 3.91
CA SER A 123 -7.23 -0.60 3.89
C SER A 123 -7.27 -2.02 4.45
N MET A 124 -8.15 -2.23 5.42
CA MET A 124 -8.32 -3.51 6.09
C MET A 124 -9.79 -3.85 6.27
N THR A 125 -10.13 -5.12 6.10
CA THR A 125 -11.47 -5.62 6.42
C THR A 125 -11.51 -6.12 7.85
N ILE A 126 -12.39 -5.54 8.66
CA ILE A 126 -12.67 -5.98 10.02
C ILE A 126 -13.68 -7.12 9.94
N LEU A 127 -13.23 -8.34 10.27
CA LEU A 127 -14.06 -9.55 10.16
C LEU A 127 -15.31 -9.50 11.07
N GLN A 128 -15.18 -8.88 12.24
CA GLN A 128 -16.31 -8.63 13.14
C GLN A 128 -17.07 -7.40 12.65
N GLY A 129 -18.09 -7.63 11.82
CA GLY A 129 -18.96 -6.57 11.27
C GLY A 129 -18.87 -6.38 9.76
N LEU A 130 -17.88 -7.03 9.09
CA LEU A 130 -17.62 -6.88 7.65
C LEU A 130 -17.41 -5.42 7.22
N GLU A 131 -16.93 -4.59 8.15
CA GLU A 131 -16.65 -3.19 7.90
C GLU A 131 -15.23 -3.01 7.36
N CYS A 132 -15.04 -2.05 6.46
CA CYS A 132 -13.71 -1.66 6.00
C CYS A 132 -13.22 -0.47 6.83
N GLY A 133 -12.00 -0.59 7.35
CA GLY A 133 -11.33 0.46 8.09
C GLY A 133 -10.00 0.85 7.43
N LEU A 134 -9.53 2.05 7.78
CA LEU A 134 -8.25 2.56 7.33
C LEU A 134 -7.33 2.75 8.53
N VAL A 135 -6.14 2.16 8.45
CA VAL A 135 -5.07 2.40 9.42
C VAL A 135 -4.10 3.40 8.80
N THR A 136 -3.87 4.50 9.50
CA THR A 136 -3.08 5.64 8.98
C THR A 136 -1.96 6.06 9.91
N ASP A 137 -1.95 5.55 11.14
CA ASP A 137 -1.01 5.94 12.19
C ASP A 137 -0.38 4.69 12.81
N PHE A 138 0.95 4.70 12.89
CA PHE A 138 1.75 3.57 13.33
C PHE A 138 2.59 3.94 14.55
N GLN A 139 2.30 3.30 15.68
CA GLN A 139 2.93 3.61 16.98
C GLN A 139 4.39 3.11 17.08
N SER A 140 4.73 2.03 16.39
CA SER A 140 6.07 1.44 16.35
C SER A 140 6.30 0.64 15.06
N LYS A 141 7.55 0.23 14.80
CA LYS A 141 7.89 -0.66 13.67
C LYS A 141 7.14 -1.99 13.78
N GLU A 142 7.04 -2.53 15.00
CA GLU A 142 6.30 -3.76 15.31
C GLU A 142 4.81 -3.59 14.97
N HIS A 143 4.20 -2.46 15.38
CA HIS A 143 2.79 -2.18 15.09
C HIS A 143 2.55 -2.03 13.58
N LEU A 144 3.45 -1.38 12.84
CA LEU A 144 3.37 -1.32 11.37
C LEU A 144 3.43 -2.72 10.76
N ILE A 145 4.35 -3.57 11.23
CA ILE A 145 4.49 -4.94 10.74
C ILE A 145 3.23 -5.75 11.04
N ASP A 146 2.64 -5.63 12.23
CA ASP A 146 1.37 -6.28 12.58
C ASP A 146 0.23 -5.88 11.64
N VAL A 147 0.14 -4.59 11.32
CA VAL A 147 -0.88 -4.05 10.40
C VAL A 147 -0.68 -4.60 8.99
N LEU A 148 0.55 -4.54 8.44
CA LEU A 148 0.86 -5.06 7.11
C LEU A 148 0.62 -6.56 7.02
N ASN A 149 1.06 -7.31 8.03
CA ASN A 149 0.86 -8.76 8.09
C ASN A 149 -0.63 -9.10 8.09
N THR A 150 -1.41 -8.39 8.92
CA THR A 150 -2.85 -8.59 8.97
C THR A 150 -3.52 -8.19 7.65
N ALA A 151 -3.09 -7.11 6.99
CA ALA A 151 -3.66 -6.71 5.69
C ALA A 151 -3.45 -7.76 4.59
N VAL A 152 -2.38 -8.56 4.67
CA VAL A 152 -2.08 -9.63 3.71
C VAL A 152 -2.74 -10.95 4.13
N VAL A 153 -2.62 -11.34 5.40
CA VAL A 153 -3.07 -12.64 5.93
C VAL A 153 -4.56 -12.65 6.27
N MET A 154 -5.21 -11.51 6.52
CA MET A 154 -6.67 -11.48 6.76
C MET A 154 -7.47 -11.90 5.52
N MET A 155 -6.88 -11.76 4.32
CA MET A 155 -7.40 -12.40 3.10
C MET A 155 -7.40 -13.94 3.18
N LEU A 156 -6.75 -14.51 4.20
CA LEU A 156 -6.54 -15.94 4.47
C LEU A 156 -6.97 -16.41 5.88
N LEU A 157 -7.81 -15.64 6.61
CA LEU A 157 -8.52 -15.98 7.88
C LEU A 157 -7.79 -15.73 9.23
N LYS A 158 -8.55 -15.03 10.11
CA LYS A 158 -8.38 -14.72 11.55
C LYS A 158 -7.20 -13.80 11.94
N GLY A 159 -7.48 -12.50 12.02
CA GLY A 159 -6.54 -11.47 12.46
C GLY A 159 -6.77 -10.94 13.90
N PRO A 160 -5.72 -10.37 14.52
CA PRO A 160 -5.70 -9.87 15.90
C PRO A 160 -6.40 -8.51 16.09
N GLN A 161 -6.61 -8.12 17.36
CA GLN A 161 -7.24 -6.85 17.79
C GLN A 161 -6.35 -5.65 17.46
N LEU A 162 -6.47 -5.10 16.25
CA LEU A 162 -5.84 -3.85 15.84
C LEU A 162 -6.79 -2.66 16.12
N ASN A 163 -6.24 -1.53 16.54
CA ASN A 163 -7.01 -0.31 16.78
C ASN A 163 -7.30 0.38 15.43
N VAL A 164 -8.29 -0.15 14.71
CA VAL A 164 -8.67 0.32 13.36
C VAL A 164 -9.65 1.49 13.48
N ARG A 165 -9.38 2.60 12.79
CA ARG A 165 -10.37 3.66 12.58
C ARG A 165 -11.27 3.28 11.41
N CYS A 166 -12.53 2.95 11.69
CA CYS A 166 -13.55 2.81 10.64
C CYS A 166 -13.72 4.14 9.90
N ALA A 167 -13.67 4.10 8.57
CA ALA A 167 -13.78 5.29 7.72
C ALA A 167 -15.23 5.83 7.61
N PHE A 168 -16.20 5.19 8.27
CA PHE A 168 -17.58 5.65 8.27
C PHE A 168 -17.79 6.77 9.30
N GLY A 169 -17.50 7.99 8.86
CA GLY A 169 -18.14 9.18 9.42
C GLY A 169 -19.66 9.00 9.39
N HIS A 170 -20.32 9.42 10.46
CA HIS A 170 -21.77 9.43 10.63
C HIS A 170 -22.50 9.71 9.31
N ARG A 171 -23.24 8.71 8.78
CA ARG A 171 -24.39 9.03 7.94
C ARG A 171 -25.37 9.81 8.81
N ARG A 172 -25.39 11.14 8.67
CA ARG A 172 -26.61 11.89 9.01
C ARG A 172 -27.68 11.35 8.06
N ARG A 173 -28.62 10.59 8.61
CA ARG A 173 -29.91 10.38 7.96
C ARG A 173 -30.51 11.77 7.77
N VAL A 174 -30.73 12.14 6.51
CA VAL A 174 -31.75 13.13 6.15
C VAL A 174 -33.09 12.41 6.17
#